data_AF-A0A370FE24-F1
#
_entry.id   AF-A0A370FE24-F1
#
_cell.length_a   1.000
_cell.length_b   1.000
_cell.length_c   1.000
_cell.angle_alpha   90.00
_cell.angle_beta   90.00
_cell.angle_gamma   90.00
#
_symmetry.space_group_name_H-M   'P 1'
#
loop_
_entity.id
_entity.type
_entity.pdbx_description
1 polymer ?
#
loop_
_entity_poly.entity_id
_entity_poly.type
_entity_poly.pdbx_seq_one_letter_code
_entity_poly.pdbx_strand_id
1 'polypeptide(L)'
;MAEEATLAAAPAADDDAAHLASPFVQQLIKQLRAQDTHGTWEGKSDLQLLKPYILTPEERRAIPIMGDPDPETLWHLELFYNAIAVAIERETKQMVSPMMKMSHEGFGRMVLIAGRLVVVNKQLRDVHRFGFPSLAKLSEAGGKFLDEAVQMIRTYPDVANYGA
;
A
#
# COMPACT_ATOMS: atom_id res chain seq x y z
N MET A 1 -31.74 -33.54 -15.25
CA MET A 1 -31.46 -33.75 -13.81
C MET A 1 -30.24 -32.93 -13.52
N ALA A 2 -30.44 -31.74 -12.95
CA ALA A 2 -29.43 -30.71 -12.82
C ALA A 2 -28.43 -31.09 -11.72
N GLU A 3 -27.14 -30.95 -12.04
CA GLU A 3 -26.04 -31.00 -11.09
C GLU A 3 -25.94 -29.59 -10.48
N GLU A 4 -26.48 -29.43 -9.27
CA GLU A 4 -26.41 -28.18 -8.53
C GLU A 4 -24.99 -27.95 -8.02
N ALA A 5 -24.39 -26.89 -8.53
CA ALA A 5 -23.15 -26.33 -8.08
C ALA A 5 -23.24 -25.92 -6.60
N THR A 6 -22.45 -26.57 -5.75
CA THR A 6 -22.11 -26.07 -4.42
C THR A 6 -21.28 -24.79 -4.54
N LEU A 7 -21.96 -23.64 -4.54
CA LEU A 7 -21.38 -22.34 -4.19
C LEU A 7 -21.17 -22.31 -2.67
N ALA A 8 -20.00 -22.76 -2.22
CA ALA A 8 -19.52 -22.46 -0.88
C ALA A 8 -18.93 -21.05 -0.87
N ALA A 9 -19.77 -20.04 -0.62
CA ALA A 9 -19.36 -18.66 -0.37
C ALA A 9 -19.61 -18.29 1.09
N ALA A 10 -18.61 -18.56 1.96
CA ALA A 10 -18.33 -17.82 3.20
C ALA A 10 -17.02 -18.34 3.82
N PRO A 11 -15.96 -17.52 3.85
CA PRO A 11 -15.41 -17.07 5.15
C PRO A 11 -14.96 -15.59 5.17
N ALA A 12 -15.65 -14.68 4.46
CA ALA A 12 -15.12 -13.33 4.19
C ALA A 12 -14.96 -12.39 5.41
N ALA A 13 -15.72 -12.54 6.50
CA ALA A 13 -15.74 -11.56 7.58
C ALA A 13 -14.57 -11.69 8.59
N ASP A 14 -14.17 -12.93 8.92
CA ASP A 14 -13.07 -13.17 9.86
C ASP A 14 -11.70 -12.89 9.21
N ASP A 15 -11.56 -13.18 7.92
CA ASP A 15 -10.35 -12.89 7.15
C ASP A 15 -10.14 -11.38 6.97
N ASP A 16 -11.21 -10.62 6.71
CA ASP A 16 -11.14 -9.15 6.58
C ASP A 16 -10.69 -8.48 7.88
N ALA A 17 -11.16 -8.96 9.04
CA ALA A 17 -10.71 -8.46 10.34
C ALA A 17 -9.21 -8.71 10.57
N ALA A 18 -8.71 -9.89 10.19
CA ALA A 18 -7.28 -10.19 10.25
C ALA A 18 -6.45 -9.30 9.33
N HIS A 19 -6.91 -9.05 8.11
CA HIS A 19 -6.23 -8.16 7.16
C HIS A 19 -6.25 -6.69 7.62
N LEU A 20 -7.37 -6.21 8.18
CA LEU A 20 -7.45 -4.90 8.81
C LEU A 20 -6.48 -4.74 9.97
N ALA A 21 -6.29 -5.80 10.77
CA ALA A 21 -5.38 -5.80 11.91
C ALA A 21 -3.90 -5.87 11.51
N SER A 22 -3.58 -6.13 10.23
CA SER A 22 -2.19 -6.23 9.78
C SER A 22 -1.40 -4.93 10.04
N PRO A 23 -0.11 -5.01 10.43
CA PRO A 23 0.68 -3.83 10.81
C PRO A 23 0.69 -2.75 9.73
N PHE A 24 0.81 -3.15 8.47
CA PHE A 24 0.78 -2.26 7.31
C PHE A 24 -0.58 -1.57 7.15
N VAL A 25 -1.70 -2.32 7.12
CA VAL A 25 -3.03 -1.75 6.88
C VAL A 25 -3.41 -0.77 8.00
N GLN A 26 -3.06 -1.09 9.25
CA GLN A 26 -3.23 -0.17 10.38
C GLN A 26 -2.46 1.15 10.19
N GLN A 27 -1.25 1.12 9.63
CA GLN A 27 -0.54 2.36 9.30
C GLN A 27 -1.19 3.10 8.13
N LEU A 28 -1.68 2.39 7.11
CA LEU A 28 -2.37 3.02 5.98
C LEU A 28 -3.63 3.77 6.41
N ILE A 29 -4.44 3.16 7.26
CA ILE A 29 -5.63 3.81 7.84
C ILE A 29 -5.22 5.06 8.64
N LYS A 30 -4.17 4.98 9.45
CA LYS A 30 -3.67 6.13 10.22
C LYS A 30 -3.18 7.25 9.31
N GLN A 31 -2.46 6.91 8.24
CA GLN A 31 -2.02 7.88 7.23
C GLN A 31 -3.21 8.57 6.58
N LEU A 32 -4.24 7.83 6.18
CA LEU A 32 -5.47 8.41 5.61
C LEU A 32 -6.17 9.32 6.62
N ARG A 33 -6.40 8.85 7.85
CA ARG A 33 -7.07 9.66 8.89
C ARG A 33 -6.28 10.91 9.28
N ALA A 34 -4.95 10.88 9.21
CA ALA A 34 -4.10 12.05 9.47
C ALA A 34 -4.27 13.17 8.42
N GLN A 35 -4.77 12.84 7.22
CA GLN A 35 -5.01 13.82 6.16
C GLN A 35 -6.42 14.43 6.25
N ASP A 36 -7.29 13.90 7.10
CA ASP A 36 -8.66 14.38 7.30
C ASP A 36 -8.73 15.55 8.28
N THR A 37 -8.06 16.65 7.96
CA THR A 37 -7.92 17.84 8.83
C THR A 37 -9.27 18.46 9.24
N HIS A 38 -10.32 18.25 8.44
CA HIS A 38 -11.66 18.81 8.65
C HIS A 38 -12.70 17.78 9.13
N GLY A 39 -12.29 16.54 9.42
CA GLY A 39 -13.19 15.50 9.95
C GLY A 39 -14.25 15.02 8.96
N THR A 40 -14.01 15.14 7.65
CA THR A 40 -14.93 14.70 6.59
C THR A 40 -15.17 13.18 6.63
N TRP A 41 -14.25 12.42 7.21
CA TRP A 41 -14.24 10.96 7.25
C TRP A 41 -14.43 10.39 8.66
N GLU A 42 -14.75 11.20 9.67
CA GLU A 42 -14.98 10.72 11.05
C GLU A 42 -16.05 9.61 11.12
N GLY A 43 -17.12 9.75 10.34
CA GLY A 43 -18.20 8.74 10.27
C GLY A 43 -17.91 7.54 9.34
N LYS A 44 -16.77 7.52 8.64
CA LYS A 44 -16.41 6.41 7.74
C LYS A 44 -15.68 5.32 8.53
N SER A 45 -16.14 4.08 8.32
CA SER A 45 -15.40 2.89 8.76
C SER A 45 -14.06 2.76 8.04
N ASP A 46 -13.12 2.04 8.65
CA ASP A 46 -11.80 1.79 8.06
C ASP A 46 -11.89 1.12 6.69
N LEU A 47 -12.82 0.18 6.50
CA LEU A 47 -13.08 -0.43 5.20
C LEU A 47 -13.56 0.59 4.15
N GLN A 48 -14.41 1.54 4.55
CA GLN A 48 -14.87 2.60 3.64
C GLN A 48 -13.74 3.56 3.27
N LEU A 49 -12.79 3.81 4.17
CA LEU A 49 -11.60 4.61 3.88
C LEU A 49 -10.66 3.92 2.88
N LEU A 50 -10.56 2.59 2.93
CA LEU A 50 -9.68 1.81 2.06
C LEU A 50 -10.27 1.55 0.66
N LYS A 51 -11.54 1.89 0.41
CA LYS A 51 -12.20 1.67 -0.89
C LYS A 51 -11.41 2.18 -2.10
N PRO A 52 -10.75 3.36 -2.09
CA PRO A 52 -9.95 3.81 -3.23
C PRO A 52 -8.81 2.87 -3.61
N TYR A 53 -8.34 2.05 -2.67
CA TYR A 53 -7.29 1.04 -2.91
C TYR A 53 -7.85 -0.29 -3.40
N ILE A 54 -9.17 -0.51 -3.35
CA ILE A 54 -9.80 -1.78 -3.69
C ILE A 54 -10.58 -1.61 -4.99
N LEU A 55 -10.02 -2.12 -6.08
CA LEU A 55 -10.61 -2.09 -7.41
C LEU A 55 -10.70 -3.51 -7.94
N THR A 56 -11.87 -3.93 -8.40
CA THR A 56 -12.05 -5.20 -9.11
C THR A 56 -11.12 -5.26 -10.32
N PRO A 57 -10.72 -6.46 -10.77
CA PRO A 57 -9.91 -6.62 -11.97
C PRO A 57 -10.52 -5.93 -13.21
N GLU A 58 -11.84 -5.94 -13.32
CA GLU A 58 -12.61 -5.29 -14.38
C GLU A 58 -12.51 -3.76 -14.30
N GLU A 59 -12.79 -3.17 -13.13
CA GLU A 59 -12.67 -1.72 -12.90
C GLU A 59 -11.25 -1.23 -13.18
N ARG A 60 -10.24 -1.95 -12.68
CA ARG A 60 -8.84 -1.60 -12.91
C ARG A 60 -8.48 -1.59 -14.39
N ARG A 61 -8.98 -2.56 -15.17
CA ARG A 61 -8.71 -2.65 -16.62
C ARG A 61 -9.46 -1.59 -17.42
N ALA A 62 -10.63 -1.16 -16.95
CA ALA A 62 -11.42 -0.12 -17.60
C ALA A 62 -10.76 1.27 -17.52
N ILE A 63 -9.87 1.50 -16.55
CA ILE A 63 -9.15 2.77 -16.42
C ILE A 63 -8.21 2.95 -17.62
N PRO A 64 -8.37 4.03 -18.41
CA PRO A 64 -7.48 4.35 -19.52
C PRO A 64 -6.10 4.77 -19.01
N ILE A 65 -5.06 4.42 -19.78
CA ILE A 65 -3.66 4.81 -19.50
C ILE A 65 -3.31 5.85 -20.58
N MET A 66 -3.77 7.09 -20.39
CA MET A 66 -3.51 8.17 -21.33
C MET A 66 -3.17 9.44 -20.56
N GLY A 67 -2.02 10.04 -20.88
CA GLY A 67 -1.52 11.20 -20.16
C GLY A 67 -0.91 10.82 -18.81
N ASP A 68 -0.85 11.78 -17.89
CA ASP A 68 -0.30 11.57 -16.55
C ASP A 68 -1.40 11.06 -15.59
N PRO A 69 -1.05 10.24 -14.58
CA PRO A 69 -2.03 9.74 -13.62
C PRO A 69 -2.69 10.87 -12.83
N ASP A 70 -3.95 10.65 -12.44
CA ASP A 70 -4.68 11.60 -11.62
C ASP A 70 -3.93 11.92 -10.31
N PRO A 71 -3.91 13.20 -9.86
CA PRO A 71 -3.23 13.58 -8.63
C PRO A 71 -3.69 12.79 -7.40
N GLU A 72 -4.97 12.43 -7.34
CA GLU A 72 -5.52 11.60 -6.27
C GLU A 72 -4.91 10.19 -6.27
N THR A 73 -4.69 9.60 -7.43
CA THR A 73 -4.05 8.28 -7.57
C THR A 73 -2.59 8.34 -7.12
N LEU A 74 -1.86 9.41 -7.49
CA LEU A 74 -0.49 9.62 -7.03
C LEU A 74 -0.43 9.83 -5.52
N TRP A 75 -1.37 10.58 -4.96
CA TRP A 75 -1.46 10.80 -3.52
C TRP A 75 -1.76 9.50 -2.75
N HIS A 76 -2.69 8.68 -3.24
CA HIS A 76 -2.95 7.36 -2.66
C HIS A 76 -1.73 6.44 -2.73
N LEU A 77 -0.98 6.47 -3.84
CA LEU A 77 0.26 5.74 -4.01
C LEU A 77 1.32 6.21 -2.99
N GLU A 78 1.49 7.51 -2.80
CA GLU A 78 2.40 8.07 -1.80
C GLU A 78 2.01 7.62 -0.38
N LEU A 79 0.74 7.73 0.00
CA LEU A 79 0.26 7.27 1.32
C LEU A 79 0.48 5.78 1.53
N PHE A 80 0.34 4.95 0.49
CA PHE A 80 0.64 3.52 0.55
C PHE A 80 2.10 3.26 0.93
N TYR A 81 3.06 3.93 0.28
CA TYR A 81 4.47 3.76 0.60
C TYR A 81 4.88 4.44 1.91
N ASN A 82 4.24 5.56 2.29
CA ASN A 82 4.42 6.18 3.61
C ASN A 82 4.00 5.24 4.74
N ALA A 83 2.88 4.53 4.56
CA ALA A 83 2.40 3.54 5.52
C ALA A 83 3.40 2.39 5.70
N ILE A 84 4.00 1.91 4.60
CA ILE A 84 5.07 0.90 4.65
C ILE A 84 6.30 1.46 5.39
N ALA A 85 6.74 2.67 5.06
CA ALA A 85 7.89 3.30 5.70
C ALA A 85 7.74 3.39 7.24
N VAL A 86 6.58 3.88 7.71
CA VAL A 86 6.27 3.95 9.15
C VAL A 86 6.15 2.57 9.80
N ALA A 87 5.62 1.58 9.08
CA ALA A 87 5.56 0.21 9.58
C ALA A 87 6.98 -0.38 9.76
N ILE A 88 7.89 -0.15 8.81
CA ILE A 88 9.29 -0.55 8.90
C ILE A 88 9.98 0.12 10.09
N GLU A 89 9.78 1.43 10.27
CA GLU A 89 10.36 2.17 11.39
C GLU A 89 9.89 1.62 12.75
N ARG A 90 8.60 1.28 12.87
CA ARG A 90 8.06 0.68 14.09
C ARG A 90 8.75 -0.63 14.45
N GLU A 91 9.03 -1.47 13.47
CA GLU A 91 9.64 -2.79 13.66
C GLU A 91 11.17 -2.73 13.82
N THR A 92 11.84 -1.84 13.10
CA THR A 92 13.32 -1.81 13.02
C THR A 92 13.96 -0.69 13.83
N LYS A 93 13.17 0.31 14.24
CA LYS A 93 13.63 1.58 14.84
C LYS A 93 14.48 2.44 13.91
N GLN A 94 14.54 2.10 12.62
CA GLN A 94 15.21 2.90 11.61
C GLN A 94 14.21 3.84 10.96
N MET A 95 14.54 5.13 10.91
CA MET A 95 13.74 6.07 10.13
C MET A 95 13.83 5.71 8.64
N VAL A 96 12.67 5.58 8.00
CA VAL A 96 12.56 5.26 6.57
C VAL A 96 11.81 6.38 5.87
N SER A 97 12.37 6.91 4.79
CA SER A 97 11.72 7.93 3.96
C SER A 97 11.43 7.42 2.54
N PRO A 98 10.24 7.68 1.99
CA PRO A 98 9.95 7.44 0.60
C PRO A 98 10.50 8.55 -0.29
N MET A 99 10.94 8.17 -1.48
CA MET A 99 11.23 9.09 -2.57
C MET A 99 10.63 8.55 -3.86
N MET A 100 9.68 9.31 -4.41
CA MET A 100 9.04 9.00 -5.68
C MET A 100 9.54 9.94 -6.75
N LYS A 101 9.86 9.37 -7.92
CA LYS A 101 10.04 10.15 -9.15
C LYS A 101 9.15 9.58 -10.23
N MET A 102 8.12 10.34 -10.58
CA MET A 102 7.29 10.07 -11.75
C MET A 102 7.93 10.66 -13.01
N SER A 103 7.79 9.90 -14.09
CA SER A 103 7.96 10.29 -15.48
C SER A 103 6.58 10.51 -16.10
N HIS A 104 6.54 10.75 -17.41
CA HIS A 104 5.31 10.81 -18.18
C HIS A 104 4.60 9.46 -18.26
N GLU A 105 3.29 9.49 -18.51
CA GLU A 105 2.47 8.31 -18.85
C GLU A 105 2.32 7.26 -17.73
N GLY A 106 2.52 7.67 -16.48
CA GLY A 106 2.36 6.77 -15.32
C GLY A 106 3.51 5.79 -15.14
N PHE A 107 4.67 6.09 -15.73
CA PHE A 107 5.94 5.43 -15.41
C PHE A 107 6.66 6.18 -14.30
N GLY A 108 7.40 5.46 -13.47
CA GLY A 108 8.18 6.10 -12.42
C GLY A 108 9.00 5.13 -11.61
N ARG A 109 9.58 5.64 -10.53
CA ARG A 109 10.31 4.85 -9.56
C ARG A 109 9.95 5.30 -8.16
N MET A 110 9.67 4.33 -7.31
CA MET A 110 9.54 4.51 -5.86
C MET A 110 10.70 3.82 -5.17
N VAL A 111 11.36 4.53 -4.27
CA VAL A 111 12.34 3.96 -3.34
C VAL A 111 11.98 4.29 -1.91
N LEU A 112 12.18 3.34 -1.00
CA LEU A 112 12.21 3.60 0.44
C LEU A 112 13.65 3.53 0.92
N ILE A 113 14.08 4.52 1.69
CA ILE A 113 15.48 4.71 2.09
C ILE A 113 15.58 4.74 3.61
N ALA A 114 16.43 3.88 4.17
CA ALA A 114 16.84 3.90 5.57
C ALA A 114 18.32 4.28 5.63
N GLY A 115 18.67 5.46 6.18
CA GLY A 115 20.05 5.99 6.10
C GLY A 115 20.52 6.12 4.65
N ARG A 116 21.47 5.26 4.23
CA ARG A 116 21.92 5.16 2.82
C ARG A 116 21.50 3.87 2.12
N LEU A 117 20.68 3.03 2.76
CA LEU A 117 20.20 1.77 2.24
C LEU A 117 18.86 1.96 1.54
N VAL A 118 18.77 1.57 0.26
CA VAL A 118 17.48 1.44 -0.43
C VAL A 118 16.86 0.10 -0.05
N VAL A 119 15.82 0.13 0.79
CA VAL A 119 15.18 -1.07 1.35
C VAL A 119 14.00 -1.56 0.52
N VAL A 120 13.38 -0.65 -0.24
CA VAL A 120 12.41 -0.98 -1.30
C VAL A 120 12.82 -0.25 -2.56
N ASN A 121 12.79 -0.93 -3.70
CA ASN A 121 13.04 -0.36 -5.01
C ASN A 121 12.02 -0.88 -6.01
N LYS A 122 11.01 -0.07 -6.31
CA LYS A 122 9.92 -0.43 -7.22
C LYS A 122 9.94 0.45 -8.46
N GLN A 123 10.03 -0.19 -9.62
CA GLN A 123 9.68 0.43 -10.90
C GLN A 123 8.16 0.48 -11.01
N LEU A 124 7.62 1.67 -11.20
CA LEU A 124 6.20 1.95 -11.34
C LEU A 124 5.83 1.98 -12.81
N ARG A 125 4.74 1.30 -13.16
CA ARG A 125 4.14 1.26 -14.50
C ARG A 125 2.64 1.25 -14.35
N ASP A 126 1.95 1.81 -15.33
CA ASP A 126 0.48 1.87 -15.37
C ASP A 126 -0.11 2.44 -14.07
N VAL A 127 0.51 3.48 -13.49
CA VAL A 127 0.12 4.03 -12.18
C VAL A 127 -1.33 4.51 -12.14
N HIS A 128 -1.92 4.88 -13.29
CA HIS A 128 -3.36 5.11 -13.46
C HIS A 128 -4.23 4.01 -12.85
N ARG A 129 -3.74 2.77 -12.91
CA ARG A 129 -4.44 1.55 -12.48
C ARG A 129 -4.07 1.11 -11.07
N PHE A 130 -3.43 1.97 -10.29
CA PHE A 130 -3.02 1.64 -8.93
C PHE A 130 -4.23 1.22 -8.08
N GLY A 131 -4.09 0.08 -7.41
CA GLY A 131 -5.11 -0.53 -6.56
C GLY A 131 -4.89 -2.03 -6.42
N PHE A 132 -5.72 -2.68 -5.61
CA PHE A 132 -5.68 -4.12 -5.31
C PHE A 132 -7.06 -4.74 -5.51
N PRO A 133 -7.17 -6.02 -5.91
CA PRO A 133 -8.46 -6.67 -6.17
C PRO A 133 -9.28 -6.96 -4.90
N SER A 134 -8.66 -6.90 -3.73
CA SER A 134 -9.31 -7.12 -2.43
C SER A 134 -8.46 -6.55 -1.30
N LEU A 135 -9.05 -6.44 -0.10
CA LEU A 135 -8.32 -6.08 1.12
C LEU A 135 -7.20 -7.08 1.42
N ALA A 136 -7.45 -8.38 1.24
CA ALA A 136 -6.44 -9.41 1.40
C ALA A 136 -5.20 -9.14 0.53
N LYS A 137 -5.42 -8.81 -0.76
CA LYS A 137 -4.31 -8.54 -1.70
C LYS A 137 -3.61 -7.21 -1.42
N LEU A 138 -4.32 -6.21 -0.89
CA LEU A 138 -3.72 -4.99 -0.38
C LEU A 138 -2.81 -5.29 0.82
N SER A 139 -3.31 -6.04 1.80
CA SER A 139 -2.60 -6.43 3.02
C SER A 139 -1.35 -7.27 2.69
N GLU A 140 -1.47 -8.30 1.85
CA GLU A 140 -0.36 -9.14 1.40
C GLU A 140 0.72 -8.32 0.67
N ALA A 141 0.33 -7.40 -0.21
CA ALA A 141 1.30 -6.62 -0.99
C ALA A 141 2.10 -5.66 -0.10
N GLY A 142 1.44 -4.95 0.82
CA GLY A 142 2.13 -4.08 1.77
C GLY A 142 2.96 -4.85 2.79
N GLY A 143 2.45 -5.99 3.27
CA GLY A 143 3.17 -6.90 4.17
C GLY A 143 4.45 -7.45 3.54
N LYS A 144 4.41 -7.86 2.27
CA LYS A 144 5.60 -8.31 1.54
C LYS A 144 6.69 -7.23 1.48
N PHE A 145 6.32 -5.99 1.17
CA PHE A 145 7.30 -4.90 1.16
C PHE A 145 7.88 -4.61 2.55
N LEU A 146 7.05 -4.70 3.60
CA LEU A 146 7.50 -4.57 4.98
C LEU A 146 8.52 -5.66 5.33
N ASP A 147 8.19 -6.93 5.11
CA ASP A 147 9.04 -8.07 5.45
C ASP A 147 10.39 -8.02 4.71
N GLU A 148 10.35 -7.75 3.39
CA GLU A 148 11.56 -7.62 2.57
C GLU A 148 12.44 -6.45 3.04
N ALA A 149 11.85 -5.30 3.37
CA ALA A 149 12.59 -4.14 3.83
C ALA A 149 13.20 -4.35 5.23
N VAL A 150 12.45 -4.97 6.14
CA VAL A 150 12.95 -5.34 7.47
C VAL A 150 14.12 -6.31 7.35
N GLN A 151 14.00 -7.32 6.48
CA GLN A 151 15.08 -8.26 6.20
C GLN A 151 16.32 -7.54 5.64
N MET A 152 16.14 -6.61 4.70
CA MET A 152 17.23 -5.81 4.14
C MET A 152 17.96 -4.99 5.20
N ILE A 153 17.21 -4.31 6.08
CA ILE A 153 17.78 -3.51 7.18
C ILE A 153 18.58 -4.40 8.14
N ARG A 154 18.02 -5.55 8.55
CA ARG A 154 18.69 -6.49 9.47
C ARG A 154 19.94 -7.12 8.85
N THR A 155 19.96 -7.27 7.52
CA THR A 155 21.12 -7.81 6.79
C THR A 155 22.24 -6.78 6.62
N TYR A 156 21.90 -5.51 6.45
CA TYR A 156 22.85 -4.42 6.21
C TYR A 156 22.71 -3.26 7.22
N PRO A 157 22.87 -3.52 8.54
CA PRO A 157 22.62 -2.52 9.57
C PRO A 157 23.57 -1.33 9.48
N ASP A 158 24.83 -1.53 9.07
CA ASP A 158 25.83 -0.46 8.98
C ASP A 158 25.45 0.60 7.93
N VAL A 159 24.76 0.18 6.86
CA VAL A 159 24.30 1.08 5.79
C VAL A 159 22.99 1.77 6.20
N ALA A 160 22.12 1.05 6.91
CA ALA A 160 20.85 1.57 7.40
C ALA A 160 21.05 2.64 8.50
N ASN A 161 22.01 2.43 9.40
CA ASN A 161 22.37 3.37 10.47
C ASN A 161 23.23 4.55 9.99
N TYR A 162 23.58 4.59 8.71
CA TYR A 162 24.53 5.58 8.21
C TYR A 162 23.90 6.97 8.18
N GLY A 163 24.38 7.87 9.06
CA GLY A 163 23.94 9.26 9.11
C GLY A 163 22.60 9.49 9.81
N ALA A 164 22.11 8.48 10.55
CA ALA A 164 21.00 8.60 11.50
C ALA A 164 21.44 9.26 12.81
#